data_AF-A0A523K209-F1
#
_entry.id   AF-A0A523K209-F1
#
_cell.length_a   1.000
_cell.length_b   1.000
_cell.length_c   1.000
_cell.angle_alpha   90.00
_cell.angle_beta   90.00
_cell.angle_gamma   90.00
#
_symmetry.space_group_name_H-M   'P 1'
#
loop_
_entity.id
_entity.type
_entity.pdbx_description
1 polymer ?
#
loop_
_entity_poly.entity_id
_entity_poly.type
_entity_poly.pdbx_seq_one_letter_code
_entity_poly.pdbx_strand_id
1 'polypeptide(L)'
;GDGISGERPAYSSLESLETNTPEFAAIAEMYIKHNVFFDATLSAYGYYGERDPDVFAYFADEQSFLTPYMRQIMATRPPRRVSEQFEKIYWVKRKTIKAFYDAGGGHLITLGTDHPSWGEFFSGFSVHRELLSFALAGIPPADVIKFATTNAARALGVGDKLGTIETGKLADLVVVRGNPLADIRNARNVRWVMKAGKIYDPSRLLASVKGTIGPRNADEELDWMPRGRAASSQRDH
;
A
#
# COMPACT_ATOMS: atom_id res chain seq x y z
N GLY A 1 -6.06 15.01 14.24
CA GLY A 1 -7.09 14.36 13.41
C GLY A 1 -8.41 14.61 14.09
N ASP A 2 -9.28 15.35 13.43
CA ASP A 2 -10.31 16.19 14.08
C ASP A 2 -11.57 15.41 14.45
N GLY A 3 -11.41 14.13 14.78
CA GLY A 3 -12.49 13.21 15.14
C GLY A 3 -13.02 13.39 16.57
N ILE A 4 -12.61 14.45 17.30
CA ILE A 4 -12.97 14.61 18.71
C ILE A 4 -14.35 15.28 18.88
N SER A 5 -14.86 16.03 17.89
CA SER A 5 -16.17 16.70 18.00
C SER A 5 -17.29 16.11 17.14
N GLY A 6 -17.03 15.15 16.25
CA GLY A 6 -18.06 14.51 15.40
C GLY A 6 -18.73 15.42 14.35
N GLU A 7 -18.46 16.73 14.37
CA GLU A 7 -19.10 17.73 13.50
C GLU A 7 -18.40 17.93 12.15
N ARG A 8 -17.16 17.43 12.00
CA ARG A 8 -16.39 17.51 10.74
C ARG A 8 -15.95 16.12 10.28
N PRO A 9 -16.13 15.77 8.99
CA PRO A 9 -15.57 14.54 8.45
C PRO A 9 -14.04 14.52 8.61
N ALA A 10 -13.48 13.39 9.05
CA ALA A 10 -12.05 13.25 9.31
C ALA A 10 -11.16 13.56 8.10
N TYR A 11 -11.70 13.46 6.88
CA TYR A 11 -10.98 13.71 5.62
C TYR A 11 -10.94 15.19 5.22
N SER A 12 -11.81 16.04 5.75
CA SER A 12 -11.92 17.45 5.35
C SER A 12 -10.70 18.28 5.74
N SER A 13 -9.95 17.90 6.78
CA SER A 13 -8.68 18.56 7.11
C SER A 13 -7.49 18.03 6.33
N LEU A 14 -7.58 16.81 5.77
CA LEU A 14 -6.49 16.25 4.96
C LEU A 14 -6.43 16.89 3.58
N GLU A 15 -7.56 17.29 3.01
CA GLU A 15 -7.62 17.85 1.66
C GLU A 15 -7.16 19.32 1.55
N SER A 16 -6.97 19.98 2.68
CA SER A 16 -6.53 21.39 2.78
C SER A 16 -5.30 21.58 3.65
N LEU A 17 -4.62 20.50 4.03
CA LEU A 17 -3.44 20.57 4.89
C LEU A 17 -2.29 21.31 4.19
N GLU A 18 -1.83 22.38 4.84
CA GLU A 18 -0.66 23.16 4.43
C GLU A 18 0.57 22.75 5.24
N THR A 19 1.70 22.55 4.55
CA THR A 19 2.93 22.04 5.19
C THR A 19 3.88 23.14 5.66
N ASN A 20 3.64 24.40 5.26
CA ASN A 20 4.47 25.55 5.64
C ASN A 20 3.79 26.39 6.73
N THR A 21 3.31 25.72 7.78
CA THR A 21 2.61 26.34 8.90
C THR A 21 3.26 25.97 10.24
N PRO A 22 3.18 26.83 11.27
CA PRO A 22 3.64 26.49 12.61
C PRO A 22 2.97 25.23 13.17
N GLU A 23 1.70 25.00 12.84
CA GLU A 23 0.93 23.83 13.29
C GLU A 23 1.48 22.54 12.71
N PHE A 24 1.79 22.51 11.40
CA PHE A 24 2.41 21.34 10.79
C PHE A 24 3.80 21.08 11.38
N ALA A 25 4.61 22.12 11.57
CA ALA A 25 5.93 22.00 12.17
C ALA A 25 5.84 21.42 13.59
N ALA A 26 4.90 21.89 14.42
CA ALA A 26 4.67 21.38 15.76
C ALA A 26 4.24 19.90 15.77
N ILE A 27 3.39 19.49 14.83
CA ILE A 27 2.99 18.08 14.68
C ILE A 27 4.19 17.22 14.28
N ALA A 28 4.98 17.65 13.30
CA ALA A 28 6.17 16.94 12.85
C ALA A 28 7.19 16.78 14.00
N GLU A 29 7.45 17.88 14.73
CA GLU A 29 8.33 17.87 15.90
C GLU A 29 7.83 16.91 16.98
N MET A 30 6.52 16.89 17.26
CA MET A 30 5.93 15.97 18.23
C MET A 30 6.19 14.50 17.84
N TYR A 31 5.97 14.15 16.57
CA TYR A 31 6.23 12.79 16.09
C TYR A 31 7.71 12.42 16.25
N ILE A 32 8.61 13.31 15.85
CA ILE A 32 10.07 13.10 15.92
C ILE A 32 10.52 12.96 17.37
N LYS A 33 10.12 13.89 18.24
CA LYS A 33 10.46 13.91 19.67
C LYS A 33 10.00 12.65 20.40
N HIS A 34 8.85 12.11 20.02
CA HIS A 34 8.24 10.97 20.68
C HIS A 34 8.42 9.64 19.93
N ASN A 35 9.23 9.60 18.86
CA ASN A 35 9.47 8.41 18.04
C ASN A 35 8.17 7.73 17.56
N VAL A 36 7.19 8.53 17.13
CA VAL A 36 5.90 8.03 16.67
C VAL A 36 6.01 7.59 15.21
N PHE A 37 5.90 6.28 14.97
CA PHE A 37 5.81 5.73 13.64
C PHE A 37 4.43 5.95 13.04
N PHE A 38 4.36 6.13 11.73
CA PHE A 38 3.09 6.05 10.99
C PHE A 38 3.27 5.41 9.62
N ASP A 39 2.18 4.84 9.15
CA ASP A 39 2.01 4.41 7.76
C ASP A 39 1.43 5.59 6.95
N ALA A 40 2.07 5.93 5.85
CA ALA A 40 1.64 7.04 5.01
C ALA A 40 0.44 6.70 4.12
N THR A 41 0.26 5.42 3.73
CA THR A 41 -0.84 4.93 2.89
C THR A 41 -1.21 5.87 1.71
N LEU A 42 -0.22 6.29 0.91
CA LEU A 42 -0.41 7.29 -0.15
C LEU A 42 -1.33 6.76 -1.25
N SER A 43 -1.09 5.52 -1.70
CA SER A 43 -1.82 4.92 -2.81
C SER A 43 -3.30 4.72 -2.52
N ALA A 44 -3.71 4.51 -1.25
CA ALA A 44 -5.10 4.30 -0.83
C ALA A 44 -6.06 5.35 -1.40
N TYR A 45 -5.68 6.63 -1.33
CA TYR A 45 -6.50 7.75 -1.81
C TYR A 45 -6.56 7.79 -3.34
N GLY A 46 -5.46 7.46 -4.02
CA GLY A 46 -5.41 7.38 -5.47
C GLY A 46 -6.30 6.29 -6.07
N TYR A 47 -6.63 5.21 -5.34
CA TYR A 47 -7.59 4.20 -5.84
C TYR A 47 -8.98 4.77 -6.09
N TYR A 48 -9.39 5.75 -5.29
CA TYR A 48 -10.67 6.42 -5.39
C TYR A 48 -10.58 7.76 -6.15
N GLY A 49 -9.39 8.37 -6.24
CA GLY A 49 -9.10 9.57 -7.05
C GLY A 49 -9.02 9.29 -8.56
N GLU A 50 -8.34 10.12 -9.34
CA GLU A 50 -8.21 9.97 -10.79
C GLU A 50 -7.29 8.81 -11.21
N ARG A 51 -6.42 8.37 -10.29
CA ARG A 51 -5.34 7.41 -10.49
C ARG A 51 -4.19 7.99 -11.31
N ASP A 52 -3.21 8.52 -10.59
CA ASP A 52 -1.92 8.94 -11.15
C ASP A 52 -1.38 7.89 -12.15
N PRO A 53 -1.22 8.25 -13.43
CA PRO A 53 -0.88 7.28 -14.47
C PRO A 53 0.49 6.62 -14.24
N ASP A 54 1.43 7.28 -13.56
CA ASP A 54 2.74 6.68 -13.26
C ASP A 54 2.62 5.56 -12.21
N VAL A 55 1.73 5.75 -11.23
CA VAL A 55 1.57 4.85 -10.08
C VAL A 55 0.63 3.70 -10.39
N PHE A 56 -0.49 3.98 -11.06
CA PHE A 56 -1.58 3.03 -11.25
C PHE A 56 -1.56 2.31 -12.60
N ALA A 57 -0.61 2.62 -13.48
CA ALA A 57 -0.37 1.81 -14.67
C ALA A 57 -0.13 0.33 -14.30
N TYR A 58 -0.74 -0.56 -15.06
CA TYR A 58 -0.46 -1.99 -14.95
C TYR A 58 0.95 -2.28 -15.45
N PHE A 59 1.74 -2.93 -14.61
CA PHE A 59 3.04 -3.51 -14.97
C PHE A 59 3.03 -5.05 -14.92
N ALA A 60 1.87 -5.62 -14.62
CA ALA A 60 1.56 -7.04 -14.69
C ALA A 60 0.08 -7.21 -15.05
N ASP A 61 -0.27 -8.33 -15.69
CA ASP A 61 -1.67 -8.71 -15.94
C ASP A 61 -2.29 -9.28 -14.66
N GLU A 62 -2.62 -8.38 -13.73
CA GLU A 62 -3.21 -8.71 -12.44
C GLU A 62 -4.54 -9.45 -12.59
N GLN A 63 -5.36 -9.05 -13.58
CA GLN A 63 -6.65 -9.68 -13.84
C GLN A 63 -6.53 -11.16 -14.26
N SER A 64 -5.38 -11.58 -14.79
CA SER A 64 -5.12 -13.00 -15.11
C SER A 64 -5.18 -13.93 -13.89
N PHE A 65 -4.97 -13.42 -12.68
CA PHE A 65 -5.03 -14.22 -11.46
C PHE A 65 -6.46 -14.55 -11.01
N LEU A 66 -7.45 -13.76 -11.44
CA LEU A 66 -8.84 -14.01 -11.13
C LEU A 66 -9.39 -15.23 -11.87
N THR A 67 -10.31 -15.96 -11.24
CA THR A 67 -11.11 -16.98 -11.92
C THR A 67 -11.87 -16.38 -13.12
N PRO A 68 -12.22 -17.17 -14.15
CA PRO A 68 -13.05 -16.69 -15.25
C PRO A 68 -14.36 -16.06 -14.78
N TYR A 69 -14.98 -16.66 -13.76
CA TYR A 69 -16.20 -16.15 -13.13
C TYR A 69 -16.00 -14.78 -12.48
N MET A 70 -14.93 -14.62 -11.68
CA MET A 70 -14.66 -13.34 -11.04
C MET A 70 -14.31 -12.25 -12.06
N ARG A 71 -13.63 -12.58 -13.17
CA ARG A 71 -13.42 -11.65 -14.28
C ARG A 71 -14.74 -11.19 -14.92
N GLN A 72 -15.72 -12.08 -15.07
CA GLN A 72 -17.05 -11.73 -15.55
C GLN A 72 -17.73 -10.76 -14.59
N ILE A 73 -17.69 -11.03 -13.28
CA ILE A 73 -18.23 -10.11 -12.26
C ILE A 73 -17.54 -8.74 -12.38
N MET A 74 -16.21 -8.71 -12.44
CA MET A 74 -15.46 -7.45 -12.57
C MET A 74 -15.84 -6.67 -13.82
N ALA A 75 -16.05 -7.35 -14.96
CA ALA A 75 -16.49 -6.72 -16.21
C ALA A 75 -17.89 -6.11 -16.14
N THR A 76 -18.76 -6.61 -15.25
CA THR A 76 -20.11 -6.07 -15.02
C THR A 76 -20.17 -4.96 -13.98
N ARG A 77 -19.05 -4.66 -13.29
CA ARG A 77 -19.05 -3.59 -12.29
C ARG A 77 -19.34 -2.23 -12.95
N PRO A 78 -20.15 -1.38 -12.31
CA PRO A 78 -20.36 -0.04 -12.82
C PRO A 78 -19.02 0.71 -12.87
N PRO A 79 -18.87 1.67 -13.82
CA PRO A 79 -17.69 2.51 -13.86
C PRO A 79 -17.40 3.11 -12.50
N ARG A 80 -16.11 3.12 -12.14
CA ARG A 80 -15.66 3.73 -10.91
C ARG A 80 -16.04 5.20 -10.89
N ARG A 81 -16.61 5.66 -9.77
CA ARG A 81 -16.81 7.08 -9.51
C ARG A 81 -15.53 7.66 -8.93
N VAL A 82 -15.05 8.76 -9.51
CA VAL A 82 -13.90 9.51 -8.99
C VAL A 82 -14.36 10.32 -7.78
N SER A 83 -13.62 10.23 -6.68
CA SER A 83 -13.80 11.09 -5.51
C SER A 83 -12.86 12.28 -5.63
N GLU A 84 -13.43 13.46 -5.89
CA GLU A 84 -12.68 14.73 -5.95
C GLU A 84 -11.92 15.00 -4.65
N GLN A 85 -12.54 14.72 -3.51
CA GLN A 85 -11.91 14.86 -2.20
C GLN A 85 -10.68 13.93 -2.07
N PHE A 86 -10.80 12.65 -2.46
CA PHE A 86 -9.66 11.73 -2.33
C PHE A 86 -8.56 12.01 -3.36
N GLU A 87 -8.92 12.52 -4.53
CA GLU A 87 -7.94 13.02 -5.49
C GLU A 87 -7.13 14.18 -4.91
N LYS A 88 -7.81 15.15 -4.30
CA LYS A 88 -7.15 16.27 -3.62
C LYS A 88 -6.26 15.79 -2.47
N ILE A 89 -6.76 14.87 -1.64
CA ILE A 89 -6.00 14.30 -0.52
C ILE A 89 -4.76 13.54 -1.03
N TYR A 90 -4.85 12.79 -2.13
CA TYR A 90 -3.70 12.07 -2.70
C TYR A 90 -2.52 13.03 -2.97
N TRP A 91 -2.77 14.15 -3.63
CA TRP A 91 -1.75 15.14 -3.93
C TRP A 91 -1.26 15.91 -2.70
N VAL A 92 -2.16 16.25 -1.77
CA VAL A 92 -1.78 16.89 -0.51
C VAL A 92 -0.89 15.97 0.32
N LYS A 93 -1.26 14.70 0.51
CA LYS A 93 -0.49 13.72 1.28
C LYS A 93 0.91 13.50 0.72
N ARG A 94 1.10 13.54 -0.61
CA ARG A 94 2.45 13.47 -1.22
C ARG A 94 3.33 14.66 -0.84
N LYS A 95 2.75 15.87 -0.69
CA LYS A 95 3.49 17.03 -0.18
C LYS A 95 3.74 16.90 1.32
N THR A 96 2.73 16.47 2.07
CA THR A 96 2.80 16.28 3.53
C THR A 96 3.90 15.29 3.93
N ILE A 97 3.98 14.14 3.25
CA ILE A 97 4.99 13.13 3.57
C ILE A 97 6.41 13.60 3.27
N LYS A 98 6.59 14.35 2.16
CA LYS A 98 7.88 14.94 1.81
C LYS A 98 8.29 16.00 2.82
N ALA A 99 7.37 16.87 3.24
CA ALA A 99 7.64 17.88 4.26
C ALA A 99 8.00 17.26 5.61
N PHE A 100 7.32 16.18 6.02
CA PHE A 100 7.68 15.44 7.24
C PHE A 100 9.06 14.77 7.13
N TYR A 101 9.37 14.19 5.97
CA TYR A 101 10.70 13.65 5.69
C TYR A 101 11.78 14.74 5.79
N ASP A 102 11.56 15.90 5.17
CA ASP A 102 12.50 17.04 5.18
C ASP A 102 12.70 17.64 6.56
N ALA A 103 11.71 17.53 7.45
CA ALA A 103 11.82 17.90 8.85
C ALA A 103 12.67 16.91 9.69
N GLY A 104 13.22 15.85 9.08
CA GLY A 104 14.03 14.83 9.75
C GLY A 104 13.24 13.58 10.18
N GLY A 105 11.95 13.51 9.87
CA GLY A 105 11.05 12.44 10.27
C GLY A 105 11.17 11.14 9.47
N GLY A 106 12.04 11.07 8.45
CA GLY A 106 12.10 9.94 7.51
C GLY A 106 12.25 8.55 8.17
N HIS A 107 12.92 8.45 9.32
CA HIS A 107 13.11 7.19 10.05
C HIS A 107 11.85 6.67 10.78
N LEU A 108 10.77 7.46 10.80
CA LEU A 108 9.48 7.15 11.41
C LEU A 108 8.39 6.83 10.37
N ILE A 109 8.71 6.97 9.08
CA ILE A 109 7.80 6.63 7.99
C ILE A 109 7.88 5.13 7.71
N THR A 110 6.72 4.48 7.65
CA THR A 110 6.57 3.07 7.25
C THR A 110 5.73 2.95 5.98
N LEU A 111 5.83 1.80 5.31
CA LEU A 111 5.03 1.48 4.14
C LEU A 111 3.82 0.61 4.52
N GLY A 112 2.64 1.10 4.17
CA GLY A 112 1.38 0.35 4.14
C GLY A 112 0.52 0.82 2.97
N THR A 113 -0.43 -0.03 2.55
CA THR A 113 -1.15 0.16 1.29
C THR A 113 -2.67 0.22 1.44
N ASP A 114 -3.19 -0.14 2.63
CA ASP A 114 -4.62 -0.26 2.94
C ASP A 114 -5.41 -1.03 1.86
N HIS A 115 -4.80 -2.10 1.34
CA HIS A 115 -5.43 -3.01 0.37
C HIS A 115 -6.28 -4.07 1.04
N PRO A 116 -7.38 -4.50 0.39
CA PRO A 116 -7.82 -4.11 -0.97
C PRO A 116 -8.82 -2.94 -0.96
N SER A 117 -8.41 -1.72 -1.37
CA SER A 117 -9.26 -0.52 -1.27
C SER A 117 -10.45 -0.53 -2.27
N TRP A 118 -10.19 -0.45 -3.58
CA TRP A 118 -11.24 -0.54 -4.63
C TRP A 118 -11.42 -1.97 -5.20
N GLY A 119 -10.61 -2.92 -4.77
CA GLY A 119 -10.73 -4.33 -5.17
C GLY A 119 -10.50 -4.61 -6.66
N GLU A 120 -9.68 -3.78 -7.32
CA GLU A 120 -9.22 -3.99 -8.71
C GLU A 120 -7.75 -4.44 -8.78
N PHE A 121 -6.92 -3.96 -7.86
CA PHE A 121 -5.50 -4.30 -7.78
C PHE A 121 -5.23 -5.26 -6.62
N PHE A 122 -4.20 -6.09 -6.77
CA PHE A 122 -3.80 -7.08 -5.78
C PHE A 122 -2.73 -6.54 -4.84
N SER A 123 -2.86 -6.90 -3.56
CA SER A 123 -2.00 -6.42 -2.47
C SER A 123 -0.50 -6.63 -2.75
N GLY A 124 -0.11 -7.74 -3.38
CA GLY A 124 1.28 -8.01 -3.75
C GLY A 124 1.89 -7.00 -4.72
N PHE A 125 1.09 -6.42 -5.61
CA PHE A 125 1.54 -5.43 -6.60
C PHE A 125 1.46 -4.01 -6.04
N SER A 126 0.53 -3.75 -5.13
CA SER A 126 0.30 -2.43 -4.55
C SER A 126 1.44 -1.92 -3.68
N VAL A 127 2.24 -2.80 -3.08
CA VAL A 127 3.50 -2.40 -2.40
C VAL A 127 4.41 -1.63 -3.36
N HIS A 128 4.51 -2.05 -4.63
CA HIS A 128 5.33 -1.36 -5.61
C HIS A 128 4.72 -0.04 -6.12
N ARG A 129 3.41 0.15 -5.94
CA ARG A 129 2.74 1.42 -6.20
C ARG A 129 3.07 2.41 -5.10
N GLU A 130 2.96 1.97 -3.85
CA GLU A 130 3.31 2.75 -2.68
C GLU A 130 4.79 3.20 -2.67
N LEU A 131 5.72 2.28 -2.98
CA LEU A 131 7.14 2.62 -3.17
C LEU A 131 7.33 3.71 -4.23
N LEU A 132 6.63 3.60 -5.37
CA LEU A 132 6.72 4.61 -6.42
C LEU A 132 6.10 5.94 -5.98
N SER A 133 4.98 5.93 -5.24
CA SER A 133 4.36 7.14 -4.70
C SER A 133 5.30 7.93 -3.79
N PHE A 134 6.06 7.26 -2.91
CA PHE A 134 7.08 7.93 -2.09
C PHE A 134 8.21 8.53 -2.93
N ALA A 135 8.72 7.78 -3.93
CA ALA A 135 9.79 8.29 -4.78
C ALA A 135 9.33 9.49 -5.62
N LEU A 136 8.12 9.45 -6.17
CA LEU A 136 7.53 10.56 -6.90
C LEU A 136 7.18 11.74 -5.97
N ALA A 137 7.01 11.52 -4.66
CA ALA A 137 6.96 12.61 -3.68
C ALA A 137 8.33 13.30 -3.46
N GLY A 138 9.40 12.82 -4.11
CA GLY A 138 10.75 13.39 -4.04
C GLY A 138 11.61 12.81 -2.94
N ILE A 139 11.21 11.69 -2.33
CA ILE A 139 12.01 10.99 -1.32
C ILE A 139 13.04 10.09 -2.02
N PRO A 140 14.33 10.13 -1.63
CA PRO A 140 15.36 9.30 -2.25
C PRO A 140 15.02 7.80 -2.18
N PRO A 141 15.21 7.02 -3.27
CA PRO A 141 14.85 5.59 -3.30
C PRO A 141 15.50 4.75 -2.19
N ALA A 142 16.69 5.11 -1.74
CA ALA A 142 17.36 4.45 -0.62
C ALA A 142 16.55 4.53 0.69
N ASP A 143 15.92 5.68 0.97
CA ASP A 143 15.09 5.85 2.15
C ASP A 143 13.71 5.24 1.96
N VAL A 144 13.15 5.30 0.75
CA VAL A 144 11.91 4.60 0.41
C VAL A 144 12.01 3.09 0.67
N ILE A 145 13.14 2.47 0.34
CA ILE A 145 13.39 1.05 0.67
C ILE A 145 13.41 0.82 2.18
N LYS A 146 13.97 1.74 2.98
CA LYS A 146 13.96 1.64 4.45
C LYS A 146 12.55 1.67 5.02
N PHE A 147 11.62 2.43 4.41
CA PHE A 147 10.22 2.51 4.87
C PHE A 147 9.55 1.13 4.85
N ALA A 148 9.88 0.31 3.83
CA ALA A 148 9.36 -1.04 3.66
C ALA A 148 10.17 -2.14 4.39
N THR A 149 11.31 -1.79 4.98
CA THR A 149 12.24 -2.77 5.58
C THR A 149 12.59 -2.38 7.02
N THR A 150 13.66 -1.61 7.22
CA THR A 150 14.19 -1.28 8.54
C THR A 150 13.19 -0.51 9.39
N ASN A 151 12.49 0.47 8.83
CA ASN A 151 11.55 1.29 9.59
C ASN A 151 10.33 0.47 10.02
N ALA A 152 9.76 -0.33 9.11
CA ALA A 152 8.65 -1.23 9.43
C ALA A 152 9.02 -2.25 10.52
N ALA A 153 10.22 -2.83 10.44
CA ALA A 153 10.71 -3.76 11.46
C ALA A 153 10.88 -3.10 12.83
N ARG A 154 11.38 -1.86 12.87
CA ARG A 154 11.48 -1.05 14.09
C ARG A 154 10.11 -0.71 14.66
N ALA A 155 9.17 -0.28 13.82
CA ALA A 155 7.81 0.06 14.23
C ALA A 155 7.09 -1.14 14.87
N LEU A 156 7.33 -2.35 14.36
CA LEU A 156 6.76 -3.60 14.88
C LEU A 156 7.54 -4.19 16.06
N GLY A 157 8.63 -3.57 16.50
CA GLY A 157 9.45 -4.08 17.61
C GLY A 157 10.20 -5.39 17.28
N VAL A 158 10.47 -5.67 16.00
CA VAL A 158 11.15 -6.89 15.53
C VAL A 158 12.44 -6.58 14.75
N GLY A 159 12.99 -5.37 14.92
CA GLY A 159 14.21 -4.93 14.23
C GLY A 159 15.48 -5.72 14.61
N ASP A 160 15.45 -6.43 15.74
CA ASP A 160 16.45 -7.40 16.17
C ASP A 160 16.39 -8.71 15.37
N LYS A 161 15.23 -9.03 14.78
CA LYS A 161 14.98 -10.27 14.03
C LYS A 161 15.00 -10.10 12.52
N LEU A 162 14.54 -8.97 11.98
CA LEU A 162 14.42 -8.74 10.54
C LEU A 162 14.50 -7.25 10.16
N GLY A 163 14.50 -6.95 8.87
CA GLY A 163 14.46 -5.57 8.33
C GLY A 163 15.81 -5.02 7.88
N THR A 164 16.90 -5.75 8.10
CA THR A 164 18.25 -5.48 7.58
C THR A 164 18.98 -6.79 7.30
N ILE A 165 20.07 -6.73 6.52
CA ILE A 165 20.93 -7.88 6.22
C ILE A 165 22.09 -7.87 7.23
N GLU A 166 21.94 -8.61 8.31
CA GLU A 166 22.92 -8.71 9.39
C GLU A 166 23.01 -10.15 9.91
N THR A 167 24.17 -10.54 10.42
CA THR A 167 24.36 -11.88 11.02
C THR A 167 23.43 -12.05 12.22
N GLY A 168 22.77 -13.21 12.31
CA GLY A 168 21.85 -13.53 13.41
C GLY A 168 20.38 -13.17 13.15
N LYS A 169 20.08 -12.37 12.11
CA LYS A 169 18.71 -12.06 11.69
C LYS A 169 18.14 -13.14 10.77
N LEU A 170 16.81 -13.14 10.62
CA LEU A 170 16.11 -14.02 9.69
C LEU A 170 16.60 -13.79 8.27
N ALA A 171 16.83 -14.89 7.55
CA ALA A 171 17.21 -14.89 6.15
C ALA A 171 16.00 -14.61 5.25
N ASP A 172 15.47 -13.38 5.36
CA ASP A 172 14.36 -12.84 4.57
C ASP A 172 14.93 -11.80 3.59
N LEU A 173 14.96 -12.15 2.30
CA LEU A 173 15.59 -11.35 1.26
C LEU A 173 14.70 -11.23 0.03
N VAL A 174 14.73 -10.07 -0.62
CA VAL A 174 14.14 -9.87 -1.95
C VAL A 174 15.28 -9.51 -2.90
N VAL A 175 15.51 -10.34 -3.91
CA VAL A 175 16.53 -10.11 -4.93
C VAL A 175 15.84 -9.60 -6.18
N VAL A 176 16.26 -8.44 -6.66
CA VAL A 176 15.69 -7.77 -7.85
C VAL A 176 16.72 -7.66 -8.96
N ARG A 177 16.27 -7.57 -10.20
CA ARG A 177 17.12 -7.21 -11.35
C ARG A 177 17.07 -5.70 -11.57
N GLY A 178 18.21 -5.12 -11.95
CA GLY A 178 18.37 -3.68 -12.07
C GLY A 178 18.68 -3.02 -10.72
N ASN A 179 18.80 -1.69 -10.72
CA ASN A 179 19.18 -0.93 -9.53
C ASN A 179 17.99 -0.11 -8.99
N PRO A 180 17.36 -0.51 -7.87
CA PRO A 180 16.25 0.22 -7.28
C PRO A 180 16.66 1.58 -6.68
N LEU A 181 17.96 1.80 -6.44
CA LEU A 181 18.48 3.10 -5.98
C LEU A 181 18.54 4.13 -7.11
N ALA A 182 18.71 3.68 -8.35
CA ALA A 182 18.68 4.55 -9.53
C ALA A 182 17.24 4.81 -10.01
N ASP A 183 16.37 3.81 -9.89
CA ASP A 183 14.95 3.91 -10.23
C ASP A 183 14.16 2.90 -9.41
N ILE A 184 13.28 3.39 -8.54
CA ILE A 184 12.49 2.56 -7.62
C ILE A 184 11.60 1.55 -8.35
N ARG A 185 11.26 1.78 -9.63
CA ARG A 185 10.48 0.83 -10.45
C ARG A 185 11.21 -0.51 -10.62
N ASN A 186 12.55 -0.53 -10.54
CA ASN A 186 13.33 -1.78 -10.57
C ASN A 186 13.00 -2.72 -9.39
N ALA A 187 12.42 -2.22 -8.29
CA ALA A 187 11.95 -3.06 -7.19
C ALA A 187 10.88 -4.08 -7.65
N ARG A 188 10.16 -3.82 -8.76
CA ARG A 188 9.16 -4.72 -9.36
C ARG A 188 9.78 -5.94 -10.03
N ASN A 189 11.05 -5.87 -10.43
CA ASN A 189 11.72 -6.91 -11.21
C ASN A 189 12.31 -8.00 -10.30
N VAL A 190 11.45 -8.64 -9.51
CA VAL A 190 11.86 -9.61 -8.50
C VAL A 190 12.32 -10.91 -9.16
N ARG A 191 13.57 -11.29 -8.88
CA ARG A 191 14.18 -12.54 -9.34
C ARG A 191 13.96 -13.68 -8.34
N TRP A 192 14.21 -13.42 -7.06
CA TRP A 192 14.06 -14.41 -5.99
C TRP A 192 13.51 -13.75 -4.73
N VAL A 193 12.73 -14.51 -3.99
CA VAL A 193 12.36 -14.19 -2.61
C VAL A 193 12.91 -15.30 -1.73
N MET A 194 13.69 -14.95 -0.72
CA MET A 194 14.08 -15.85 0.34
C MET A 194 13.21 -15.57 1.56
N LYS A 195 12.63 -16.62 2.14
CA LYS A 195 11.89 -16.54 3.40
C LYS A 195 12.41 -17.60 4.34
N ALA A 196 12.90 -17.19 5.52
CA ALA A 196 13.52 -18.04 6.51
C ALA A 196 14.57 -19.00 5.89
N GLY A 197 15.40 -18.48 4.99
CA GLY A 197 16.47 -19.24 4.32
C GLY A 197 16.01 -20.10 3.12
N LYS A 198 14.70 -20.22 2.87
CA LYS A 198 14.16 -20.95 1.71
C LYS A 198 13.95 -20.01 0.54
N ILE A 199 14.52 -20.35 -0.61
CA ILE A 199 14.38 -19.58 -1.85
C ILE A 199 13.10 -19.99 -2.59
N TYR A 200 12.40 -18.98 -3.08
CA TYR A 200 11.21 -19.08 -3.91
C TYR A 200 11.44 -18.34 -5.24
N ASP A 201 10.89 -18.90 -6.31
CA ASP A 201 10.83 -18.28 -7.64
C ASP A 201 9.46 -17.60 -7.82
N PRO A 202 9.40 -16.25 -7.78
CA PRO A 202 8.14 -15.53 -7.90
C PRO A 202 7.43 -15.79 -9.23
N SER A 203 8.16 -16.00 -10.34
CA SER A 203 7.56 -16.27 -11.64
C SER A 203 6.80 -17.60 -11.63
N ARG A 204 7.37 -18.63 -10.98
CA ARG A 204 6.68 -19.93 -10.80
C ARG A 204 5.48 -19.81 -9.85
N LEU A 205 5.63 -19.10 -8.74
CA LEU A 205 4.52 -18.89 -7.80
C LEU A 205 3.35 -18.17 -8.45
N LEU A 206 3.60 -17.05 -9.13
CA LEU A 206 2.56 -16.29 -9.85
C LEU A 206 1.90 -17.13 -10.94
N ALA A 207 2.67 -17.91 -11.71
CA ALA A 207 2.10 -18.80 -12.72
C ALA A 207 1.16 -19.86 -12.10
N SER A 208 1.50 -20.39 -10.93
CA SER A 208 0.71 -21.44 -10.26
C SER A 208 -0.68 -20.99 -9.76
N VAL A 209 -0.89 -19.69 -9.63
CA VAL A 209 -2.14 -19.09 -9.11
C VAL A 209 -2.95 -18.34 -10.17
N LYS A 210 -2.57 -18.46 -11.45
CA LYS A 210 -3.34 -17.85 -12.54
C LYS A 210 -4.72 -18.50 -12.64
N GLY A 211 -5.76 -17.69 -12.72
CA GLY A 211 -7.13 -18.18 -12.84
C GLY A 211 -7.71 -18.78 -11.57
N THR A 212 -7.05 -18.64 -10.40
CA THR A 212 -7.47 -19.32 -9.16
C THR A 212 -8.02 -18.40 -8.08
N ILE A 213 -7.92 -17.08 -8.23
CA ILE A 213 -8.34 -16.14 -7.19
C ILE A 213 -9.82 -15.77 -7.37
N GLY A 214 -10.64 -16.06 -6.35
CA GLY A 214 -12.07 -15.79 -6.33
C GLY A 214 -12.93 -17.06 -6.48
N PRO A 215 -14.25 -16.94 -6.31
CA PRO A 215 -15.18 -18.05 -6.53
C PRO A 215 -15.14 -18.52 -7.99
N ARG A 216 -15.33 -19.82 -8.24
CA ARG A 216 -15.31 -20.37 -9.60
C ARG A 216 -16.65 -20.29 -10.30
N ASN A 217 -17.74 -20.12 -9.55
CA ASN A 217 -19.12 -20.01 -10.00
C ASN A 217 -19.96 -19.34 -8.90
N ALA A 218 -21.24 -19.11 -9.19
CA ALA A 218 -22.18 -18.47 -8.27
C ALA A 218 -22.38 -19.26 -6.96
N ASP A 219 -22.38 -20.60 -7.02
CA ASP A 219 -22.61 -21.45 -5.84
C ASP A 219 -21.49 -21.32 -4.80
N GLU A 220 -20.27 -21.04 -5.26
CA GLU A 220 -19.11 -20.82 -4.38
C GLU A 220 -19.05 -19.41 -3.78
N GLU A 221 -19.84 -18.44 -4.25
CA GLU A 221 -19.74 -17.06 -3.75
C GLU A 221 -19.94 -16.95 -2.24
N LEU A 222 -20.85 -17.76 -1.69
CA LEU A 222 -21.17 -17.77 -0.26
C LEU A 222 -19.98 -18.18 0.61
N ASP A 223 -19.09 -19.05 0.10
CA ASP A 223 -17.86 -19.46 0.79
C ASP A 223 -16.84 -18.32 0.86
N TRP A 224 -16.95 -17.35 -0.06
CA TRP A 224 -16.08 -16.17 -0.15
C TRP A 224 -16.67 -14.95 0.56
N MET A 225 -17.92 -15.01 1.05
CA MET A 225 -18.52 -13.94 1.82
C MET A 225 -18.05 -13.99 3.29
N PRO A 226 -17.79 -12.82 3.92
CA PRO A 226 -17.59 -12.77 5.36
C PRO A 226 -18.78 -13.40 6.08
N ARG A 227 -18.54 -14.38 6.95
CA ARG A 227 -19.58 -15.19 7.61
C ARG A 227 -20.63 -14.38 8.41
N GLY A 228 -20.41 -13.07 8.64
CA GLY A 228 -21.37 -12.16 9.25
C GLY A 228 -22.45 -11.60 8.32
N ARG A 229 -22.32 -11.71 6.99
CA ARG A 229 -23.34 -11.27 6.01
C ARG A 229 -24.22 -12.40 5.46
N ALA A 230 -23.79 -13.65 5.56
CA ALA A 230 -24.56 -14.80 5.08
C ALA A 230 -25.86 -15.04 5.89
N ALA A 231 -25.97 -14.49 7.11
CA ALA A 231 -27.11 -14.71 8.00
C ALA A 231 -28.29 -13.74 7.78
N SER A 232 -28.19 -12.76 6.89
CA SER A 232 -29.25 -11.76 6.66
C SER A 232 -30.07 -11.99 5.38
N SER A 233 -29.72 -12.97 4.53
CA SER A 233 -30.48 -13.27 3.30
C SER A 233 -31.44 -14.46 3.41
N GLN A 234 -31.57 -15.07 4.59
CA GLN A 234 -32.51 -16.18 4.85
C GLN A 234 -33.72 -15.79 5.73
N ARG A 235 -33.90 -14.51 6.03
CA ARG A 235 -35.10 -14.00 6.70
C ARG A 235 -35.78 -13.01 5.78
N ASP A 236 -36.48 -13.53 4.77
CA ASP A 236 -37.60 -12.89 4.08
C ASP A 236 -38.17 -13.89 3.06
N HIS A 237 -38.87 -14.91 3.57
CA HIS A 237 -39.85 -15.72 2.86
C HIS A 237 -40.98 -16.07 3.82
#